data_AF-A0A7J6RR79-F1
#
_entry.id   AF-A0A7J6RR79-F1
#
_cell.length_a   1.000
_cell.length_b   1.000
_cell.length_c   1.000
_cell.angle_alpha   90.00
_cell.angle_beta   90.00
_cell.angle_gamma   90.00
#
_symmetry.space_group_name_H-M   'P 1'
#
loop_
_entity.id
_entity.type
_entity.pdbx_description
1 polymer ?
#
loop_
_entity_poly.entity_id
_entity_poly.type
_entity_poly.pdbx_seq_one_letter_code
_entity_poly.pdbx_strand_id
1 'polypeptide(L)'
;DEFIQWARGTLETAAVDALKAGDMGAFERRVTQLRRYYFENPSNQQAPSPNMATIMGLYLLFLLSADRTGEFHTEVEQLPEALTGTPQIQLPVAVERCIMEGNGTKLKACVSQAAKDLPHSELLLQRVVNQVRIKIASSLERAYTSMHSKTACKMLLMDPNDKKSLELFAKAENDRKAADE
;
A
#
# COMPACT_ATOMS: atom_id res chain seq x y z
N ASP A 1 -24.35 23.56 0.87
CA ASP A 1 -23.89 22.37 1.61
C ASP A 1 -24.12 21.05 0.90
N GLU A 2 -25.33 20.78 0.37
CA GLU A 2 -25.66 19.52 -0.33
C GLU A 2 -24.78 19.24 -1.57
N PHE A 3 -24.48 20.26 -2.38
CA PHE A 3 -23.60 20.12 -3.55
C PHE A 3 -22.19 19.64 -3.19
N ILE A 4 -21.63 20.12 -2.07
CA ILE A 4 -20.29 19.72 -1.61
C ILE A 4 -20.32 18.27 -1.14
N GLN A 5 -21.37 17.86 -0.43
CA GLN A 5 -21.54 16.48 0.00
C GLN A 5 -21.66 15.53 -1.19
N TRP A 6 -22.41 15.93 -2.22
CA TRP A 6 -22.56 15.15 -3.45
C TRP A 6 -21.26 15.07 -4.26
N ALA A 7 -20.55 16.20 -4.41
CA ALA A 7 -19.24 16.24 -5.06
C ALA A 7 -18.22 15.36 -4.32
N ARG A 8 -18.18 15.42 -2.98
CA ARG A 8 -17.33 14.57 -2.14
C ARG A 8 -17.66 13.09 -2.33
N GLY A 9 -18.93 12.70 -2.23
CA GLY A 9 -19.35 11.32 -2.44
C GLY A 9 -18.98 10.80 -3.84
N THR A 10 -19.16 11.62 -4.86
CA THR A 10 -18.78 11.29 -6.25
C THR A 10 -17.28 11.07 -6.39
N LEU A 11 -16.46 11.92 -5.75
CA LEU A 11 -15.00 11.78 -5.74
C LEU A 11 -14.53 10.53 -4.96
N GLU A 12 -15.18 10.21 -3.84
CA GLU A 12 -14.89 8.99 -3.06
C GLU A 12 -15.16 7.73 -3.90
N THR A 13 -16.32 7.66 -4.57
CA THR A 13 -16.63 6.54 -5.47
C THR A 13 -15.67 6.47 -6.65
N ALA A 14 -15.36 7.61 -7.27
CA ALA A 14 -14.41 7.67 -8.38
C ALA A 14 -12.99 7.23 -7.99
N ALA A 15 -12.56 7.51 -6.76
CA ALA A 15 -11.26 7.04 -6.24
C ALA A 15 -11.24 5.52 -6.10
N VAL A 16 -12.29 4.93 -5.52
CA VAL A 16 -12.42 3.48 -5.39
C VAL A 16 -12.49 2.79 -6.75
N ASP A 17 -13.20 3.38 -7.72
CA ASP A 17 -13.29 2.83 -9.06
C ASP A 17 -11.96 2.94 -9.82
N ALA A 18 -11.19 4.01 -9.61
CA ALA A 18 -9.83 4.10 -10.14
C ALA A 18 -8.91 3.00 -9.59
N LEU A 19 -9.02 2.67 -8.30
CA LEU A 19 -8.29 1.53 -7.71
C LEU A 19 -8.69 0.20 -8.34
N LYS A 20 -9.99 -0.05 -8.53
CA LYS A 20 -10.49 -1.27 -9.18
C LYS A 20 -10.02 -1.37 -10.63
N ALA A 21 -9.93 -0.24 -11.34
CA ALA A 21 -9.39 -0.17 -12.70
C ALA A 21 -7.86 -0.30 -12.74
N GLY A 22 -7.18 -0.26 -11.59
CA GLY A 22 -5.72 -0.31 -11.49
C GLY A 22 -5.00 0.99 -11.87
N ASP A 23 -5.74 2.09 -12.08
CA ASP A 23 -5.20 3.41 -12.40
C ASP A 23 -4.83 4.15 -11.12
N MET A 24 -3.60 3.91 -10.67
CA MET A 24 -3.06 4.54 -9.46
C MET A 24 -2.86 6.04 -9.61
N GLY A 25 -2.58 6.53 -10.81
CA GLY A 25 -2.43 7.96 -11.06
C GLY A 25 -3.76 8.68 -10.95
N ALA A 26 -4.85 8.09 -11.44
CA ALA A 26 -6.18 8.62 -11.23
C ALA A 26 -6.58 8.57 -9.76
N PHE A 27 -6.28 7.47 -9.05
CA PHE A 27 -6.55 7.36 -7.62
C PHE A 27 -5.87 8.49 -6.83
N GLU A 28 -4.56 8.68 -7.00
CA GLU A 28 -3.80 9.74 -6.32
C GLU A 28 -4.40 11.12 -6.58
N ARG A 29 -4.68 11.46 -7.84
CA ARG A 29 -5.29 12.75 -8.20
C ARG A 29 -6.63 12.98 -7.51
N ARG A 30 -7.48 11.95 -7.41
CA ARG A 30 -8.78 12.04 -6.74
C ARG A 30 -8.62 12.20 -5.23
N VAL A 31 -7.66 11.51 -4.62
CA VAL A 31 -7.35 11.68 -3.19
C VAL A 31 -6.83 13.10 -2.90
N THR A 32 -5.94 13.65 -3.73
CA THR A 32 -5.47 15.03 -3.56
C THR A 32 -6.62 16.04 -3.60
N GLN A 33 -7.62 15.84 -4.47
CA GLN A 33 -8.83 16.66 -4.50
C GLN A 33 -9.66 16.48 -3.22
N LEU A 34 -9.86 15.25 -2.77
CA LEU A 34 -10.58 14.92 -1.54
C LEU A 34 -9.93 15.52 -0.28
N ARG A 35 -8.59 15.62 -0.22
CA ARG A 35 -7.89 16.26 0.91
C ARG A 35 -8.37 17.68 1.18
N ARG A 36 -8.58 18.48 0.14
CA ARG A 36 -9.09 19.86 0.28
C ARG A 36 -10.49 19.88 0.89
N TYR A 37 -11.33 18.91 0.52
CA TYR A 37 -12.66 18.76 1.10
C TYR A 37 -12.63 18.25 2.55
N TYR A 38 -11.62 17.49 2.93
CA TYR A 38 -11.49 16.94 4.28
C TYR A 38 -10.84 17.89 5.29
N PHE A 39 -9.82 18.66 4.90
CA PHE A 39 -8.99 19.44 5.85
C PHE A 39 -9.09 20.96 5.70
N GLU A 40 -9.35 21.48 4.50
CA GLU A 40 -9.28 22.94 4.22
C GLU A 40 -10.62 23.68 4.33
N ASN A 41 -11.71 23.01 4.71
CA ASN A 41 -13.03 23.64 4.87
C ASN A 41 -13.48 23.73 6.35
N PRO A 42 -12.89 24.62 7.16
CA PRO A 42 -13.27 24.83 8.56
C PRO A 42 -14.63 25.52 8.74
N SER A 43 -15.22 26.07 7.68
CA SER A 43 -16.53 26.74 7.68
C SER A 43 -17.71 25.78 7.68
N ASN A 44 -17.50 24.48 7.50
CA ASN A 44 -18.58 23.51 7.45
C ASN A 44 -18.59 22.65 8.72
N GLN A 45 -19.61 22.84 9.55
CA GLN A 45 -20.02 21.92 10.64
C GLN A 45 -20.52 20.57 10.10
N GLN A 46 -19.92 20.08 9.00
CA GLN A 46 -20.32 18.85 8.35
C GLN A 46 -19.71 17.67 9.09
N ALA A 47 -20.56 16.69 9.40
CA ALA A 47 -20.13 15.44 9.99
C ALA A 47 -19.02 14.80 9.14
N PRO A 48 -17.99 14.22 9.79
CA PRO A 48 -16.96 13.44 9.10
C PRO A 48 -17.61 12.41 8.18
N SER A 49 -17.14 12.31 6.94
CA SER A 49 -17.58 11.22 6.05
C SER A 49 -17.17 9.89 6.68
N PRO A 50 -18.06 8.89 6.79
CA PRO A 50 -17.69 7.57 7.30
C PRO A 50 -16.61 6.89 6.44
N ASN A 51 -16.51 7.29 5.15
CA ASN A 51 -15.53 6.75 4.22
C ASN A 51 -14.16 7.43 4.31
N MET A 52 -14.05 8.57 5.00
CA MET A 52 -12.81 9.35 5.06
C MET A 52 -11.65 8.50 5.58
N ALA A 53 -11.86 7.79 6.70
CA ALA A 53 -10.84 6.91 7.28
C ALA A 53 -10.40 5.81 6.31
N THR A 54 -11.36 5.21 5.57
CA THR A 54 -11.10 4.18 4.58
C THR A 54 -10.28 4.71 3.40
N ILE A 55 -10.65 5.85 2.83
CA ILE A 55 -9.93 6.45 1.69
C ILE A 55 -8.53 6.88 2.10
N MET A 56 -8.36 7.46 3.30
CA MET A 56 -7.03 7.80 3.83
C MET A 56 -6.19 6.54 4.08
N GLY A 57 -6.77 5.47 4.64
CA GLY A 57 -6.07 4.18 4.78
C GLY A 57 -5.61 3.60 3.45
N LEU A 58 -6.45 3.66 2.41
CA LEU A 58 -6.09 3.24 1.05
C LEU A 58 -4.97 4.11 0.46
N TYR A 59 -5.00 5.42 0.71
CA TYR A 59 -3.94 6.32 0.27
C TYR A 59 -2.60 6.02 0.95
N LEU A 60 -2.60 5.75 2.24
CA LEU A 60 -1.40 5.33 2.97
C LEU A 60 -0.83 4.02 2.40
N LEU A 61 -1.67 3.02 2.09
CA LEU A 61 -1.22 1.80 1.40
C LEU A 61 -0.67 2.09 -0.01
N PHE A 62 -1.25 3.05 -0.73
CA PHE A 62 -0.74 3.48 -2.02
C PHE A 62 0.67 4.05 -1.92
N LEU A 63 0.95 4.91 -0.93
CA LEU A 63 2.29 5.45 -0.69
C LEU A 63 3.32 4.35 -0.41
N LEU A 64 2.95 3.35 0.40
CA LEU A 64 3.80 2.17 0.62
C LEU A 64 4.04 1.37 -0.66
N SER A 65 3.01 1.23 -1.51
CA SER A 65 3.13 0.50 -2.79
C SER A 65 4.04 1.21 -3.80
N ALA A 66 4.17 2.53 -3.69
CA ALA A 66 5.01 3.37 -4.54
C ALA A 66 6.40 3.63 -3.96
N ASP A 67 6.76 2.96 -2.86
CA ASP A 67 8.02 3.16 -2.13
C ASP A 67 8.25 4.60 -1.60
N ARG A 68 7.16 5.33 -1.36
CA ARG A 68 7.17 6.72 -0.88
C ARG A 68 7.01 6.75 0.65
N THR A 69 7.92 6.12 1.37
CA THR A 69 7.87 6.02 2.85
C THR A 69 8.01 7.36 3.55
N GLY A 70 8.79 8.30 2.98
CA GLY A 70 8.90 9.65 3.53
C GLY A 70 7.56 10.38 3.55
N GLU A 71 6.85 10.35 2.43
CA GLU A 71 5.51 10.95 2.33
C GLU A 71 4.49 10.21 3.19
N PHE A 72 4.62 8.89 3.33
CA PHE A 72 3.79 8.12 4.26
C PHE A 72 3.89 8.68 5.69
N HIS A 73 5.10 8.89 6.22
CA HIS A 73 5.26 9.42 7.58
C HIS A 73 4.76 10.85 7.71
N THR A 74 5.06 11.71 6.74
CA THR A 74 4.52 13.08 6.71
C THR A 74 2.99 13.09 6.70
N GLU A 75 2.36 12.19 5.95
CA GLU A 75 0.91 12.09 5.90
C GLU A 75 0.31 11.59 7.22
N VAL A 76 0.93 10.60 7.86
CA VAL A 76 0.50 10.11 9.18
C VAL A 76 0.58 11.22 10.24
N GLU A 77 1.62 12.06 10.20
CA GLU A 77 1.81 13.18 11.12
C GLU A 77 0.79 14.31 10.91
N GLN A 78 0.33 14.51 9.67
CA GLN A 78 -0.67 15.54 9.33
C GLN A 78 -2.10 15.14 9.71
N LEU A 79 -2.37 13.84 9.89
CA LEU A 79 -3.71 13.36 10.19
C LEU A 79 -4.13 13.73 11.62
N PRO A 80 -5.39 14.18 11.83
CA PRO A 80 -5.94 14.41 13.17
C PRO A 80 -5.92 13.14 14.03
N GLU A 81 -5.71 13.30 15.35
CA GLU A 81 -5.70 12.16 16.30
C GLU A 81 -6.97 11.31 16.26
N ALA A 82 -8.13 11.95 16.01
CA ALA A 82 -9.41 11.25 15.88
C ALA A 82 -9.44 10.24 14.72
N LEU A 83 -8.63 10.45 13.68
CA LEU A 83 -8.51 9.56 12.52
C LEU A 83 -7.39 8.54 12.71
N THR A 84 -6.25 8.90 13.29
CA THR A 84 -5.14 7.95 13.48
C THR A 84 -5.51 6.79 14.40
N GLY A 85 -6.45 6.97 15.34
CA GLY A 85 -6.99 5.88 16.17
C GLY A 85 -7.91 4.89 15.43
N THR A 86 -8.29 5.17 14.18
CA THR A 86 -9.21 4.31 13.43
C THR A 86 -8.53 3.05 12.90
N PRO A 87 -9.21 1.88 12.88
CA PRO A 87 -8.61 0.63 12.41
C PRO A 87 -8.13 0.73 10.95
N GLN A 88 -8.80 1.52 10.12
CA GLN A 88 -8.43 1.71 8.70
C GLN A 88 -7.05 2.36 8.51
N ILE A 89 -6.62 3.20 9.45
CA ILE A 89 -5.30 3.87 9.41
C ILE A 89 -4.25 3.03 10.14
N GLN A 90 -4.63 2.34 11.22
CA GLN A 90 -3.73 1.45 11.95
C GLN A 90 -3.24 0.28 11.10
N LEU A 91 -4.05 -0.22 10.16
CA LEU A 91 -3.65 -1.30 9.25
C LEU A 91 -2.44 -0.95 8.37
N PRO A 92 -2.43 0.15 7.58
CA PRO A 92 -1.25 0.61 6.86
C PRO A 92 -0.02 0.81 7.74
N VAL A 93 -0.19 1.37 8.95
CA VAL A 93 0.90 1.57 9.92
C VAL A 93 1.47 0.24 10.41
N ALA A 94 0.61 -0.75 10.69
CA ALA A 94 1.04 -2.09 11.05
C ALA A 94 1.80 -2.75 9.90
N VAL A 95 1.32 -2.63 8.65
CA VAL A 95 2.01 -3.16 7.46
C VAL A 95 3.38 -2.52 7.31
N GLU A 96 3.47 -1.20 7.40
CA GLU A 96 4.72 -0.44 7.34
C GLU A 96 5.73 -0.90 8.40
N ARG A 97 5.27 -1.05 9.65
CA ARG A 97 6.09 -1.60 10.73
C ARG A 97 6.57 -3.03 10.44
N CYS A 98 5.71 -3.89 9.88
CA CYS A 98 6.10 -5.24 9.48
C CYS A 98 7.17 -5.23 8.36
N ILE A 99 7.16 -4.21 7.49
CA ILE A 99 8.21 -3.99 6.47
C ILE A 99 9.51 -3.54 7.14
N MET A 100 9.46 -2.57 8.07
CA MET A 100 10.65 -2.10 8.80
C MET A 100 11.31 -3.20 9.64
N GLU A 101 10.52 -4.06 10.29
CA GLU A 101 11.04 -5.20 11.06
C GLU A 101 11.74 -6.25 10.17
N GLY A 102 11.50 -6.23 8.85
CA GLY A 102 12.12 -7.14 7.88
C GLY A 102 11.68 -8.60 8.01
N ASN A 103 10.72 -8.91 8.89
CA ASN A 103 10.23 -10.26 9.09
C ASN A 103 9.10 -10.56 8.10
N GLY A 104 9.46 -11.25 7.03
CA GLY A 104 8.51 -11.56 5.97
C GLY A 104 7.33 -12.46 6.40
N THR A 105 7.50 -13.36 7.38
CA THR A 105 6.38 -14.16 7.92
C THR A 105 5.35 -13.28 8.60
N LYS A 106 5.81 -12.28 9.38
CA LYS A 106 4.93 -11.28 9.97
C LYS A 106 4.26 -10.46 8.88
N LEU A 107 5.01 -10.00 7.88
CA LEU A 107 4.45 -9.23 6.76
C LEU A 107 3.30 -9.97 6.06
N LYS A 108 3.43 -11.27 5.78
CA LYS A 108 2.33 -12.07 5.22
C LYS A 108 1.08 -12.05 6.10
N ALA A 109 1.24 -12.16 7.41
CA ALA A 109 0.14 -12.09 8.37
C ALA A 109 -0.49 -10.69 8.41
N CYS A 110 0.33 -9.63 8.48
CA CYS A 110 -0.13 -8.23 8.49
C CYS A 110 -0.92 -7.91 7.21
N VAL A 111 -0.41 -8.33 6.04
CA VAL A 111 -1.08 -8.17 4.75
C VAL A 111 -2.39 -8.95 4.67
N SER A 112 -2.42 -10.19 5.15
CA SER A 112 -3.62 -11.02 5.16
C SER A 112 -4.72 -10.44 6.06
N GLN A 113 -4.34 -9.78 7.16
CA GLN A 113 -5.28 -9.08 8.03
C GLN A 113 -5.79 -7.80 7.37
N ALA A 114 -4.89 -6.99 6.80
CA ALA A 114 -5.26 -5.75 6.10
C ALA A 114 -6.20 -6.00 4.91
N ALA A 115 -6.02 -7.12 4.19
CA ALA A 115 -6.89 -7.50 3.08
C ALA A 115 -8.33 -7.82 3.52
N LYS A 116 -8.52 -8.32 4.74
CA LYS A 116 -9.86 -8.66 5.28
C LYS A 116 -10.59 -7.42 5.79
N ASP A 117 -9.84 -6.53 6.44
CA ASP A 117 -10.43 -5.43 7.19
C ASP A 117 -10.59 -4.16 6.33
N LEU A 118 -9.81 -4.00 5.25
CA LEU A 118 -9.87 -2.84 4.37
C LEU A 118 -10.37 -3.23 2.96
N PRO A 119 -11.58 -2.79 2.56
CA PRO A 119 -12.13 -3.11 1.25
C PRO A 119 -11.31 -2.49 0.12
N HIS A 120 -11.22 -3.18 -1.02
CA HIS A 120 -10.50 -2.73 -2.22
C HIS A 120 -8.98 -2.52 -2.07
N SER A 121 -8.39 -3.00 -0.96
CA SER A 121 -6.96 -2.90 -0.68
C SER A 121 -6.11 -3.97 -1.37
N GLU A 122 -6.73 -5.03 -1.92
CA GLU A 122 -6.04 -6.22 -2.44
C GLU A 122 -4.96 -5.89 -3.48
N LEU A 123 -5.28 -5.02 -4.45
CA LEU A 123 -4.32 -4.64 -5.50
C LEU A 123 -3.14 -3.85 -4.94
N LEU A 124 -3.39 -2.96 -3.97
CA LEU A 124 -2.33 -2.18 -3.32
C LEU A 124 -1.44 -3.09 -2.48
N LEU A 125 -2.04 -4.00 -1.71
CA LEU A 125 -1.31 -4.97 -0.88
C LEU A 125 -0.46 -5.92 -1.72
N GLN A 126 -0.97 -6.40 -2.86
CA GLN A 126 -0.19 -7.20 -3.80
C GLN A 126 1.03 -6.43 -4.32
N ARG A 127 0.87 -5.15 -4.66
CA ARG A 127 1.98 -4.28 -5.07
C ARG A 127 2.99 -4.05 -3.95
N VAL A 128 2.53 -3.81 -2.72
CA VAL A 128 3.41 -3.68 -1.54
C VAL A 128 4.24 -4.95 -1.33
N VAL A 129 3.61 -6.13 -1.36
CA VAL A 129 4.31 -7.41 -1.22
C VAL A 129 5.34 -7.59 -2.34
N ASN A 130 5.00 -7.21 -3.57
CA ASN A 130 5.94 -7.27 -4.68
C ASN A 130 7.14 -6.33 -4.47
N GLN A 131 6.91 -5.07 -4.07
CA GLN A 131 7.98 -4.12 -3.80
C GLN A 131 8.92 -4.61 -2.68
N VAL A 132 8.37 -5.16 -1.61
CA VAL A 132 9.17 -5.74 -0.53
C VAL A 132 9.95 -6.95 -1.02
N ARG A 133 9.37 -7.80 -1.87
CA ARG A 133 10.06 -8.95 -2.48
C ARG A 133 11.27 -8.50 -3.30
N ILE A 134 11.15 -7.43 -4.08
CA ILE A 134 12.26 -6.84 -4.85
C ILE A 134 13.38 -6.36 -3.91
N LYS A 135 13.03 -5.67 -2.83
CA LYS A 135 14.01 -5.23 -1.81
C LYS A 135 14.72 -6.41 -1.14
N ILE A 136 13.99 -7.46 -0.79
CA ILE A 136 14.57 -8.69 -0.24
C ILE A 136 15.51 -9.32 -1.26
N ALA A 137 15.10 -9.45 -2.53
CA ALA A 137 15.93 -10.04 -3.58
C ALA A 137 17.27 -9.28 -3.75
N SER A 138 17.23 -7.96 -3.82
CA SER A 138 18.42 -7.10 -3.89
C SER A 138 19.35 -7.30 -2.68
N SER A 139 18.79 -7.44 -1.49
CA SER A 139 19.57 -7.73 -0.27
C SER A 139 20.20 -9.14 -0.32
N LEU A 140 19.46 -10.15 -0.80
CA LEU A 140 19.95 -11.53 -0.89
C LEU A 140 21.11 -11.66 -1.89
N GLU A 141 21.05 -10.97 -3.02
CA GLU A 141 22.14 -10.96 -4.01
C GLU A 141 23.43 -10.36 -3.45
N ARG A 142 23.32 -9.35 -2.60
CA ARG A 142 24.48 -8.72 -1.94
C ARG A 142 25.04 -9.58 -0.82
N ALA A 143 24.20 -10.34 -0.13
CA ALA A 143 24.59 -11.14 1.01
C ALA A 143 25.12 -12.53 0.64
N TYR A 144 24.66 -13.12 -0.46
CA TYR A 144 24.95 -14.51 -0.82
C TYR A 144 25.36 -14.65 -2.29
N THR A 145 26.43 -15.40 -2.54
CA THR A 145 26.87 -15.78 -3.89
C THR A 145 26.08 -16.95 -4.47
N SER A 146 25.53 -17.82 -3.62
CA SER A 146 24.69 -18.95 -4.02
C SER A 146 23.76 -19.36 -2.88
N MET A 147 22.58 -19.87 -3.21
CA MET A 147 21.58 -20.28 -2.23
C MET A 147 20.71 -21.43 -2.75
N HIS A 148 20.27 -22.29 -1.84
CA HIS A 148 19.30 -23.33 -2.15
C HIS A 148 17.93 -22.74 -2.50
N SER A 149 17.31 -23.24 -3.58
CA SER A 149 16.04 -22.73 -4.08
C SER A 149 14.93 -22.70 -3.02
N LYS A 150 14.86 -23.72 -2.15
CA LYS A 150 13.86 -23.80 -1.07
C LYS A 150 14.02 -22.69 -0.03
N THR A 151 15.26 -22.30 0.28
CA THR A 151 15.54 -21.22 1.23
C THR A 151 15.22 -19.87 0.61
N ALA A 152 15.59 -19.67 -0.66
CA ALA A 152 15.26 -18.47 -1.42
C ALA A 152 13.74 -18.25 -1.51
N CYS A 153 12.96 -19.29 -1.85
CA CYS A 153 11.49 -19.21 -1.88
C CYS A 153 10.90 -18.78 -0.53
N LYS A 154 11.39 -19.34 0.59
CA LYS A 154 10.92 -18.97 1.93
C LYS A 154 11.22 -17.50 2.25
N MET A 155 12.42 -17.03 1.94
CA MET A 155 12.82 -15.63 2.18
C MET A 155 12.05 -14.65 1.28
N LEU A 156 11.81 -15.01 0.03
CA LEU A 156 11.06 -14.20 -0.95
C LEU A 156 9.53 -14.26 -0.80
N LEU A 157 9.05 -14.88 0.28
CA LEU A 157 7.62 -14.96 0.57
C LEU A 157 6.83 -15.74 -0.46
N MET A 158 7.47 -16.69 -1.14
CA MET A 158 6.85 -17.60 -2.10
C MET A 158 6.61 -18.98 -1.48
N ASP A 159 5.83 -19.81 -2.17
CA ASP A 159 5.67 -21.20 -1.77
C ASP A 159 6.97 -21.99 -1.99
N PRO A 160 7.46 -22.74 -1.00
CA PRO A 160 8.74 -23.46 -1.08
C PRO A 160 8.82 -24.51 -2.20
N ASN A 161 7.66 -24.94 -2.72
CA ASN A 161 7.54 -25.95 -3.75
C ASN A 161 7.38 -25.35 -5.15
N ASP A 162 7.16 -24.05 -5.26
CA ASP A 162 6.93 -23.39 -6.54
C ASP A 162 8.24 -22.85 -7.13
N LYS A 163 9.04 -23.77 -7.68
CA LYS A 163 10.29 -23.43 -8.37
C LYS A 163 10.07 -22.60 -9.63
N LYS A 164 8.93 -22.79 -10.30
CA LYS A 164 8.63 -22.12 -11.57
C LYS A 164 8.39 -20.63 -11.36
N SER A 165 7.66 -20.27 -10.29
CA SER A 165 7.47 -18.86 -9.91
C SER A 165 8.78 -18.18 -9.50
N LEU A 166 9.70 -18.91 -8.86
CA LEU A 166 11.02 -18.39 -8.52
C LEU A 166 11.85 -18.07 -9.78
N GLU A 167 11.86 -18.97 -10.75
CA GLU A 167 12.59 -18.76 -12.02
C GLU A 167 12.03 -17.59 -12.82
N LEU A 168 10.70 -17.47 -12.90
CA LEU A 168 10.03 -16.34 -13.57
C LEU A 168 10.36 -15.01 -12.89
N PHE A 169 10.34 -14.99 -11.55
CA PHE A 169 10.71 -13.80 -10.78
C PHE A 169 12.19 -13.43 -10.99
N ALA A 170 13.10 -14.40 -10.95
CA ALA A 170 14.52 -14.17 -11.19
C ALA A 170 14.78 -13.62 -12.60
N LYS A 171 14.09 -14.15 -13.61
CA LYS A 171 14.17 -13.63 -14.97
C LYS A 171 13.65 -12.20 -15.05
N ALA A 172 12.48 -11.93 -14.49
CA ALA A 172 11.88 -10.60 -14.49
C ALA A 172 12.76 -9.56 -13.77
N GLU A 173 13.40 -9.92 -12.65
CA GLU A 173 14.33 -9.02 -11.95
C GLU A 173 15.60 -8.76 -12.75
N ASN A 174 16.14 -9.76 -13.45
CA ASN A 174 17.29 -9.58 -14.33
C ASN A 174 16.94 -8.67 -15.51
N ASP A 175 15.77 -8.89 -16.13
CA ASP A 175 15.28 -8.07 -17.24
C ASP A 175 15.03 -6.61 -16.78
N ARG A 176 14.49 -6.42 -15.56
CA ARG A 176 14.28 -5.09 -14.96
C ARG A 176 15.61 -4.34 -14.77
N LYS A 177 16.62 -5.00 -14.22
CA LYS A 177 17.95 -4.39 -14.02
C LYS A 177 18.64 -4.07 -15.34
N ALA A 178 18.51 -4.94 -16.34
CA ALA A 178 19.06 -4.70 -17.67
C ALA A 178 18.39 -3.52 -18.41
N ALA A 179 17.17 -3.13 -18.01
CA ALA A 179 16.48 -1.95 -18.54
C ALA A 179 16.83 -0.66 -17.79
N ASP A 180 17.35 -0.77 -16.55
CA ASP A 180 17.78 0.35 -15.71
C ASP A 180 19.28 0.71 -15.96
N GLU A 181 20.05 -0.13 -16.67
CA GLU A 181 21.44 0.06 -17.12
C GLU A 181 21.55 0.65 -18.54
#